data_AF-A0A520HPJ9-F1
#
_entry.id   AF-A0A520HPJ9-F1
#
_cell.length_a   1.000
_cell.length_b   1.000
_cell.length_c   1.000
_cell.angle_alpha   90.00
_cell.angle_beta   90.00
_cell.angle_gamma   90.00
#
_symmetry.space_group_name_H-M   'P 1'
#
loop_
_entity.id
_entity.type
_entity.pdbx_description
1 polymer ?
#
loop_
_entity_poly.entity_id
_entity_poly.type
_entity_poly.pdbx_seq_one_letter_code
_entity_poly.pdbx_strand_id
1 'polypeptide(L)'
;MKLRWYLQRVGRMSAGEIASRFGVAIRHRHWASAWRRPDGLRSVLPGRREAAVALARHPVTMPAVIAAADDLLAGRWPLFHLRPASMGEIPDWFRDPASGITSDAKTYAFDVPYRDEAVVGNAKYAWELSRHQAITMLAAAWWLGGDERYADRVRAQLSDWWAENPFLCGMHWTSGIEIGLRLISWAWIRALLAEWPGVRALFDDNDAFVRQLYHHQLYLRRLHSTGSSANNHLIAELAGMAAACAAFPWFRESEAWGAWARDSLAGQAEAQTHGDGTNREQASGYHGFVFEMLAGTALLARLADQPALDRVEVAMRRMGDALASSLDAAGRPPRFGDEDDGRGVLLDAPETSATATVLDVASALFGAAPWWPHAAPTLLGTVARLVCGAAPPRDVARVDHFPDAGMTLLRTGSGSDEVYVRCDAG
;
A
#
# COMPACT_ATOMS: atom_id res chain seq x y z
N MET A 1 5.09 23.09 -28.52
CA MET A 1 5.77 22.20 -27.55
C MET A 1 4.97 20.94 -27.20
N LYS A 2 3.69 21.04 -26.79
CA LYS A 2 2.86 19.87 -26.41
C LYS A 2 2.69 18.81 -27.51
N LEU A 3 2.43 19.19 -28.77
CA LEU A 3 2.16 18.23 -29.86
C LEU A 3 3.39 17.37 -30.23
N ARG A 4 4.59 17.97 -30.28
CA ARG A 4 5.83 17.26 -30.58
C ARG A 4 6.16 16.23 -29.50
N TRP A 5 5.93 16.57 -28.23
CA TRP A 5 6.06 15.63 -27.11
C TRP A 5 5.06 14.48 -27.22
N TYR A 6 3.80 14.75 -27.56
CA TYR A 6 2.79 13.70 -27.77
C TYR A 6 3.16 12.76 -28.93
N LEU A 7 3.60 13.30 -30.07
CA LEU A 7 4.01 12.49 -31.23
C LEU A 7 5.25 11.63 -30.91
N GLN A 8 6.24 12.19 -30.21
CA GLN A 8 7.41 11.44 -29.75
C GLN A 8 7.03 10.35 -28.74
N ARG A 9 6.08 10.65 -27.85
CA ARG A 9 5.59 9.70 -26.85
C ARG A 9 4.83 8.54 -27.50
N VAL A 10 3.93 8.82 -28.46
CA VAL A 10 3.22 7.78 -29.22
C VAL A 10 4.21 6.94 -30.05
N GLY A 11 5.22 7.57 -30.65
CA GLY A 11 6.25 6.87 -31.42
C GLY A 11 7.13 5.91 -30.61
N ARG A 12 7.15 6.04 -29.27
CA ARG A 12 7.87 5.13 -28.36
C ARG A 12 6.98 4.04 -27.75
N MET A 13 5.68 4.05 -28.02
CA MET A 13 4.74 3.07 -27.48
C MET A 13 4.66 1.85 -28.37
N SER A 14 4.52 0.67 -27.76
CA SER A 14 4.13 -0.52 -28.51
C SER A 14 2.68 -0.39 -29.01
N ALA A 15 2.33 -1.13 -30.06
CA ALA A 15 0.96 -1.19 -30.56
C ALA A 15 -0.02 -1.67 -29.46
N GLY A 16 0.43 -2.57 -28.58
CA GLY A 16 -0.34 -3.02 -27.42
C GLY A 16 -0.60 -1.91 -26.40
N GLU A 17 0.39 -1.05 -26.11
CA GLU A 17 0.20 0.10 -25.23
C GLU A 17 -0.79 1.12 -25.83
N ILE A 18 -0.70 1.39 -27.13
CA ILE A 18 -1.63 2.29 -27.83
C ILE A 18 -3.07 1.75 -27.74
N ALA A 19 -3.26 0.46 -28.04
CA ALA A 19 -4.57 -0.19 -27.96
C ALA A 19 -5.14 -0.16 -26.52
N SER A 20 -4.28 -0.42 -25.51
CA SER A 20 -4.66 -0.33 -24.10
C SER A 20 -5.15 1.08 -23.74
N ARG A 21 -4.36 2.12 -24.09
CA ARG A 21 -4.71 3.53 -23.82
C ARG A 21 -6.00 3.95 -24.52
N PHE A 22 -6.23 3.50 -25.75
CA PHE A 22 -7.49 3.74 -26.45
C PHE A 22 -8.68 3.08 -25.75
N GLY A 23 -8.51 1.83 -25.30
CA GLY A 23 -9.51 1.13 -24.49
C GLY A 23 -9.83 1.84 -23.18
N VAL A 24 -8.82 2.38 -22.49
CA VAL A 24 -8.99 3.21 -21.28
C VAL A 24 -9.80 4.47 -21.58
N ALA A 25 -9.48 5.18 -22.67
CA ALA A 25 -10.20 6.39 -23.07
C ALA A 25 -11.68 6.12 -23.38
N ILE A 26 -12.00 4.99 -24.04
CA ILE A 26 -13.39 4.56 -24.26
C ILE A 26 -14.09 4.30 -22.93
N ARG A 27 -13.43 3.61 -21.98
CA ARG A 27 -14.00 3.31 -20.67
C ARG A 27 -14.31 4.58 -19.87
N HIS A 28 -13.42 5.57 -19.90
CA HIS A 28 -13.66 6.87 -19.26
C HIS A 28 -14.93 7.53 -19.83
N ARG A 29 -15.10 7.55 -21.15
CA ARG A 29 -16.31 8.12 -21.78
C ARG A 29 -17.59 7.33 -21.43
N HIS A 30 -17.51 6.01 -21.44
CA HIS A 30 -18.64 5.16 -21.07
C HIS A 30 -19.06 5.38 -19.61
N TRP A 31 -18.10 5.44 -18.69
CA TRP A 31 -18.36 5.74 -17.29
C TRP A 31 -18.84 7.17 -17.06
N ALA A 32 -18.37 8.16 -17.81
CA ALA A 32 -18.92 9.52 -17.76
C ALA A 32 -20.42 9.54 -18.11
N SER A 33 -20.84 8.73 -19.09
CA SER A 33 -22.26 8.60 -19.44
C SER A 33 -23.07 7.89 -18.36
N ALA A 34 -22.49 6.89 -17.69
CA ALA A 34 -23.14 6.15 -16.60
C ALA A 34 -23.23 7.01 -15.33
N TRP A 35 -22.16 7.73 -14.98
CA TRP A 35 -22.06 8.61 -13.83
C TRP A 35 -23.11 9.75 -13.87
N ARG A 36 -23.47 10.25 -15.06
CA ARG A 36 -24.52 11.26 -15.24
C ARG A 36 -25.95 10.72 -15.02
N ARG A 37 -26.14 9.40 -14.86
CA ARG A 37 -27.45 8.77 -14.71
C ARG A 37 -27.66 8.33 -13.25
N PRO A 38 -28.84 8.59 -12.65
CA PRO A 38 -29.13 8.18 -11.26
C PRO A 38 -28.90 6.69 -10.97
N ASP A 39 -29.18 5.81 -11.93
CA ASP A 39 -29.03 4.35 -11.80
C ASP A 39 -27.91 3.76 -12.69
N GLY A 40 -27.01 4.60 -13.23
CA GLY A 40 -26.07 4.19 -14.27
C GLY A 40 -24.99 3.20 -13.81
N LEU A 41 -24.79 3.08 -12.50
CA LEU A 41 -23.86 2.15 -11.87
C LEU A 41 -24.70 1.03 -11.24
N ARG A 42 -24.59 -0.17 -11.83
CA ARG A 42 -25.43 -1.33 -11.50
C ARG A 42 -25.47 -1.60 -9.99
N SER A 43 -26.64 -1.98 -9.49
CA SER A 43 -26.81 -2.56 -8.16
C SER A 43 -25.91 -3.79 -8.00
N VAL A 44 -25.16 -3.82 -6.91
CA VAL A 44 -24.25 -4.91 -6.58
C VAL A 44 -24.96 -5.88 -5.66
N LEU A 45 -25.02 -7.15 -6.06
CA LEU A 45 -25.52 -8.22 -5.20
C LEU A 45 -24.33 -9.03 -4.70
N PRO A 46 -23.84 -8.77 -3.48
CA PRO A 46 -22.90 -9.69 -2.86
C PRO A 46 -23.59 -11.04 -2.62
N GLY A 47 -22.83 -12.12 -2.69
CA GLY A 47 -23.22 -13.44 -2.24
C GLY A 47 -23.27 -13.48 -0.72
N ARG A 48 -22.30 -14.16 -0.09
CA ARG A 48 -22.15 -14.21 1.36
C ARG A 48 -21.20 -13.10 1.83
N ARG A 49 -21.70 -12.21 2.69
CA ARG A 49 -20.94 -11.11 3.31
C ARG A 49 -20.30 -11.56 4.62
N GLU A 50 -19.43 -12.55 4.57
CA GLU A 50 -18.58 -12.92 5.70
C GLU A 50 -17.14 -12.62 5.31
N ALA A 51 -16.41 -11.89 6.13
CA ALA A 51 -14.98 -11.71 5.88
C ALA A 51 -14.22 -13.03 6.14
N ALA A 52 -13.18 -13.28 5.36
CA ALA A 52 -12.34 -14.46 5.52
C ALA A 52 -11.07 -14.21 6.34
N VAL A 53 -10.78 -12.95 6.70
CA VAL A 53 -9.63 -12.60 7.54
C VAL A 53 -10.07 -12.27 8.97
N ALA A 54 -9.36 -12.83 9.93
CA ALA A 54 -9.50 -12.49 11.34
C ALA A 54 -8.16 -12.65 12.05
N LEU A 55 -7.79 -11.65 12.85
CA LEU A 55 -6.63 -11.73 13.72
C LEU A 55 -7.10 -11.65 15.17
N ALA A 56 -6.87 -12.70 15.94
CA ALA A 56 -7.17 -12.70 17.38
C ALA A 56 -6.35 -11.61 18.07
N ARG A 57 -6.93 -10.93 19.07
CA ARG A 57 -6.22 -9.88 19.80
C ARG A 57 -4.93 -10.41 20.42
N HIS A 58 -3.90 -9.58 20.39
CA HIS A 58 -2.59 -9.90 20.94
C HIS A 58 -2.12 -8.78 21.86
N PRO A 59 -2.33 -8.91 23.18
CA PRO A 59 -1.93 -7.88 24.13
C PRO A 59 -0.40 -7.87 24.27
N VAL A 60 0.26 -7.05 23.45
CA VAL A 60 1.68 -6.73 23.54
C VAL A 60 1.88 -5.22 23.67
N THR A 61 2.87 -4.81 24.46
CA THR A 61 3.13 -3.40 24.71
C THR A 61 3.96 -2.80 23.57
N MET A 62 3.36 -1.92 22.77
CA MET A 62 4.04 -1.11 21.76
C MET A 62 3.73 0.38 21.98
N PRO A 63 4.45 1.06 22.90
CA PRO A 63 4.10 2.43 23.33
C PRO A 63 4.09 3.44 22.19
N ALA A 64 4.97 3.29 21.20
CA ALA A 64 5.04 4.18 20.05
C ALA A 64 3.78 4.10 19.17
N VAL A 65 3.23 2.89 18.97
CA VAL A 65 1.97 2.69 18.21
C VAL A 65 0.80 3.33 18.96
N ILE A 66 0.73 3.13 20.28
CA ILE A 66 -0.32 3.73 21.12
C ILE A 66 -0.22 5.26 21.12
N ALA A 67 0.98 5.83 21.25
CA ALA A 67 1.19 7.27 21.21
C ALA A 67 0.78 7.88 19.85
N ALA A 68 1.14 7.24 18.73
CA ALA A 68 0.72 7.67 17.40
C ALA A 68 -0.81 7.60 17.21
N ALA A 69 -1.46 6.57 17.77
CA ALA A 69 -2.91 6.45 17.76
C ALA A 69 -3.61 7.50 18.65
N ASP A 70 -3.02 7.84 19.80
CA ASP A 70 -3.52 8.90 20.68
C ASP A 70 -3.41 10.29 20.04
N ASP A 71 -2.35 10.54 19.26
CA ASP A 71 -2.23 11.73 18.43
C ASP A 71 -3.38 11.82 17.42
N LEU A 72 -3.68 10.73 16.72
CA LEU A 72 -4.83 10.67 15.80
C LEU A 72 -6.17 10.86 16.50
N LEU A 73 -6.35 10.28 17.70
CA LEU A 73 -7.55 10.53 18.51
C LEU A 73 -7.72 12.03 18.81
N ALA A 74 -6.61 12.72 19.09
CA ALA A 74 -6.59 14.16 19.33
C ALA A 74 -6.58 15.02 18.04
N GLY A 75 -6.75 14.41 16.86
CA GLY A 75 -6.83 15.11 15.57
C GLY A 75 -5.49 15.60 15.02
N ARG A 76 -4.38 15.01 15.50
CA ARG A 76 -3.01 15.25 15.05
C ARG A 76 -2.58 14.13 14.12
N TRP A 77 -2.32 14.46 12.86
CA TRP A 77 -2.08 13.46 11.81
C TRP A 77 -0.62 13.44 11.35
N PRO A 78 -0.04 12.24 11.10
CA PRO A 78 1.29 12.11 10.54
C PRO A 78 1.23 12.22 9.01
N LEU A 79 1.38 13.44 8.49
CA LEU A 79 1.25 13.71 7.05
C LEU A 79 2.53 14.35 6.49
N PHE A 80 3.32 13.56 5.75
CA PHE A 80 4.62 13.95 5.19
C PHE A 80 5.48 14.74 6.18
N HIS A 81 5.85 15.99 5.87
CA HIS A 81 6.66 16.86 6.71
C HIS A 81 5.84 17.72 7.70
N LEU A 82 4.50 17.71 7.62
CA LEU A 82 3.63 18.52 8.46
C LEU A 82 3.39 17.88 9.84
N ARG A 83 4.34 17.16 10.44
CA ARG A 83 4.08 16.30 11.60
C ARG A 83 4.19 17.06 12.95
N PRO A 84 3.13 17.12 13.79
CA PRO A 84 1.75 16.69 13.52
C PRO A 84 0.91 17.75 12.79
N ALA A 85 0.10 17.31 11.83
CA ALA A 85 -0.81 18.18 11.09
C ALA A 85 -2.12 18.25 11.88
N SER A 86 -2.50 19.44 12.32
CA SER A 86 -3.77 19.63 13.04
C SER A 86 -4.93 19.66 12.04
N MET A 87 -5.58 18.51 11.87
CA MET A 87 -6.66 18.34 10.88
C MET A 87 -8.01 17.96 11.52
N GLY A 88 -8.03 17.80 12.84
CA GLY A 88 -9.24 17.40 13.58
C GLY A 88 -9.47 15.90 13.59
N GLU A 89 -10.51 15.48 14.30
CA GLU A 89 -10.85 14.08 14.50
C GLU A 89 -11.26 13.36 13.21
N ILE A 90 -12.00 14.09 12.37
CA ILE A 90 -12.39 13.72 11.01
C ILE A 90 -11.86 14.85 10.10
N PRO A 91 -10.92 14.56 9.20
CA PRO A 91 -10.29 15.58 8.36
C PRO A 91 -11.17 15.88 7.14
N ASP A 92 -11.00 17.06 6.54
CA ASP A 92 -11.54 17.33 5.20
C ASP A 92 -10.69 16.56 4.17
N TRP A 93 -11.24 15.47 3.64
CA TRP A 93 -10.56 14.56 2.72
C TRP A 93 -10.09 15.23 1.42
N PHE A 94 -10.65 16.38 1.04
CA PHE A 94 -10.35 17.07 -0.21
C PHE A 94 -9.48 18.30 -0.03
N ARG A 95 -9.10 18.62 1.22
CA ARG A 95 -8.30 19.79 1.55
C ARG A 95 -6.83 19.46 1.61
N ASP A 96 -6.05 20.23 0.88
CA ASP A 96 -4.61 20.32 1.08
C ASP A 96 -4.33 21.13 2.35
N PRO A 97 -3.79 20.53 3.43
CA PRO A 97 -3.55 21.24 4.69
C PRO A 97 -2.38 22.21 4.61
N ALA A 98 -1.50 22.13 3.61
CA ALA A 98 -0.39 23.07 3.44
C ALA A 98 -0.85 24.38 2.81
N SER A 99 -1.62 24.31 1.73
CA SER A 99 -2.13 25.49 1.02
C SER A 99 -3.49 25.97 1.54
N GLY A 100 -4.24 25.09 2.20
CA GLY A 100 -5.61 25.33 2.63
C GLY A 100 -6.66 25.20 1.51
N ILE A 101 -6.25 24.88 0.28
CA ILE A 101 -7.13 24.72 -0.89
C ILE A 101 -7.92 23.41 -0.76
N THR A 102 -9.24 23.46 -1.00
CA THR A 102 -10.11 22.29 -1.04
C THR A 102 -10.53 22.01 -2.48
N SER A 103 -10.23 20.80 -2.96
CA SER A 103 -10.63 20.32 -4.28
C SER A 103 -12.12 19.95 -4.33
N ASP A 104 -12.75 20.03 -5.51
CA ASP A 104 -14.16 19.69 -5.65
C ASP A 104 -14.41 18.17 -5.59
N ALA A 105 -15.10 17.74 -4.54
CA ALA A 105 -15.51 16.36 -4.31
C ALA A 105 -16.49 15.81 -5.36
N LYS A 106 -17.21 16.67 -6.09
CA LYS A 106 -18.30 16.29 -6.99
C LYS A 106 -17.91 16.26 -8.46
N THR A 107 -16.72 16.75 -8.80
CA THR A 107 -16.22 16.71 -10.19
C THR A 107 -16.00 15.26 -10.62
N TYR A 108 -16.35 14.92 -11.86
CA TYR A 108 -16.07 13.59 -12.41
C TYR A 108 -14.56 13.31 -12.37
N ALA A 109 -14.13 12.18 -11.83
CA ALA A 109 -12.74 11.95 -11.46
C ALA A 109 -11.73 12.23 -12.60
N PHE A 110 -12.05 11.82 -13.83
CA PHE A 110 -11.14 12.01 -14.97
C PHE A 110 -11.16 13.44 -15.57
N ASP A 111 -12.06 14.29 -15.10
CA ASP A 111 -12.10 15.72 -15.42
C ASP A 111 -11.40 16.58 -14.35
N VAL A 112 -11.01 15.99 -13.20
CA VAL A 112 -10.29 16.69 -12.14
C VAL A 112 -8.89 17.09 -12.63
N PRO A 113 -8.53 18.39 -12.62
CA PRO A 113 -7.22 18.86 -13.01
C PRO A 113 -6.20 18.65 -11.88
N TYR A 114 -5.97 17.41 -11.47
CA TYR A 114 -5.22 17.08 -10.24
C TYR A 114 -3.74 17.55 -10.24
N ARG A 115 -3.22 17.99 -11.38
CA ARG A 115 -1.86 18.55 -11.55
C ARG A 115 -1.83 20.08 -11.49
N ASP A 116 -2.99 20.72 -11.39
CA ASP A 116 -3.10 22.17 -11.25
C ASP A 116 -3.25 22.51 -9.76
N GLU A 117 -2.12 22.77 -9.10
CA GLU A 117 -2.08 23.06 -7.67
C GLU A 117 -2.88 24.32 -7.29
N ALA A 118 -3.11 25.24 -8.22
CA ALA A 118 -3.95 26.41 -7.98
C ALA A 118 -5.44 26.05 -7.85
N VAL A 119 -5.85 24.88 -8.38
CA VAL A 119 -7.24 24.41 -8.34
C VAL A 119 -7.46 23.39 -7.23
N VAL A 120 -6.52 22.46 -7.04
CA VAL A 120 -6.71 21.31 -6.14
C VAL A 120 -5.76 21.29 -4.93
N GLY A 121 -4.84 22.26 -4.83
CA GLY A 121 -3.71 22.17 -3.91
C GLY A 121 -2.72 21.09 -4.33
N ASN A 122 -1.80 20.72 -3.45
CA ASN A 122 -0.92 19.58 -3.71
C ASN A 122 -1.68 18.26 -3.51
N ALA A 123 -2.00 17.60 -4.62
CA ALA A 123 -2.79 16.38 -4.64
C ALA A 123 -2.22 15.25 -3.77
N LYS A 124 -0.90 15.22 -3.53
CA LYS A 124 -0.26 14.20 -2.68
C LYS A 124 -0.82 14.19 -1.27
N TYR A 125 -1.15 15.35 -0.68
CA TYR A 125 -1.69 15.40 0.69
C TYR A 125 -3.04 14.73 0.81
N ALA A 126 -3.96 15.07 -0.09
CA ALA A 126 -5.31 14.49 -0.06
C ALA A 126 -5.24 12.99 -0.38
N TRP A 127 -4.42 12.57 -1.34
CA TRP A 127 -4.23 11.15 -1.64
C TRP A 127 -3.65 10.38 -0.47
N GLU A 128 -2.57 10.87 0.15
CA GLU A 128 -1.93 10.23 1.30
C GLU A 128 -2.91 10.04 2.45
N LEU A 129 -3.69 11.08 2.76
CA LEU A 129 -4.75 11.01 3.76
C LEU A 129 -5.78 9.91 3.43
N SER A 130 -6.22 9.89 2.16
CA SER A 130 -7.19 8.92 1.68
C SER A 130 -6.63 7.51 1.46
N ARG A 131 -5.31 7.26 1.60
CA ARG A 131 -4.77 5.89 1.66
C ARG A 131 -5.21 5.14 2.92
N HIS A 132 -5.72 5.85 3.92
CA HIS A 132 -6.20 5.32 5.20
C HIS A 132 -5.13 4.59 6.05
N GLN A 133 -3.86 4.89 5.80
CA GLN A 133 -2.73 4.32 6.53
C GLN A 133 -2.63 4.84 7.96
N ALA A 134 -3.11 6.05 8.22
CA ALA A 134 -3.28 6.52 9.59
C ALA A 134 -4.40 5.75 10.32
N ILE A 135 -5.46 5.36 9.62
CA ILE A 135 -6.60 4.65 10.19
C ILE A 135 -6.21 3.22 10.58
N THR A 136 -5.31 2.57 9.84
CA THR A 136 -4.76 1.26 10.23
C THR A 136 -4.01 1.31 11.57
N MET A 137 -3.39 2.45 11.94
CA MET A 137 -2.75 2.60 13.26
C MET A 137 -3.78 2.64 14.41
N LEU A 138 -4.94 3.26 14.20
CA LEU A 138 -6.04 3.19 15.19
C LEU A 138 -6.55 1.76 15.35
N ALA A 139 -6.74 1.03 14.24
CA ALA A 139 -7.13 -0.38 14.29
C ALA A 139 -6.07 -1.25 15.00
N ALA A 140 -4.78 -0.98 14.75
CA ALA A 140 -3.67 -1.61 15.44
C ALA A 140 -3.68 -1.33 16.95
N ALA A 141 -3.90 -0.08 17.37
CA ALA A 141 -3.97 0.28 18.79
C ALA A 141 -5.15 -0.41 19.49
N TRP A 142 -6.32 -0.52 18.84
CA TRP A 142 -7.43 -1.34 19.35
C TRP A 142 -7.04 -2.82 19.46
N TRP A 143 -6.40 -3.39 18.45
CA TRP A 143 -6.00 -4.80 18.45
C TRP A 143 -5.06 -5.15 19.62
N LEU A 144 -4.11 -4.24 19.92
CA LEU A 144 -3.17 -4.34 21.04
C LEU A 144 -3.86 -4.14 22.40
N GLY A 145 -4.55 -3.01 22.57
CA GLY A 145 -5.02 -2.53 23.88
C GLY A 145 -6.48 -2.82 24.19
N GLY A 146 -7.35 -2.88 23.18
CA GLY A 146 -8.80 -3.07 23.32
C GLY A 146 -9.55 -1.83 23.79
N ASP A 147 -8.93 -0.65 23.72
CA ASP A 147 -9.64 0.60 24.01
C ASP A 147 -10.58 0.93 22.86
N GLU A 148 -11.88 0.87 23.14
CA GLU A 148 -12.97 1.08 22.19
C GLU A 148 -12.91 2.45 21.49
N ARG A 149 -12.28 3.47 22.11
CA ARG A 149 -12.12 4.80 21.49
C ARG A 149 -11.42 4.73 20.13
N TYR A 150 -10.45 3.83 19.98
CA TYR A 150 -9.74 3.66 18.71
C TYR A 150 -10.65 3.06 17.63
N ALA A 151 -11.39 1.98 17.94
CA ALA A 151 -12.29 1.35 16.98
C ALA A 151 -13.49 2.23 16.62
N ASP A 152 -14.02 2.98 17.59
CA ASP A 152 -15.06 3.98 17.34
C ASP A 152 -14.55 5.10 16.40
N ARG A 153 -13.31 5.55 16.56
CA ARG A 153 -12.71 6.53 15.63
C ARG A 153 -12.51 5.96 14.24
N VAL A 154 -12.07 4.70 14.11
CA VAL A 154 -11.99 3.99 12.82
C VAL A 154 -13.36 4.00 12.13
N ARG A 155 -14.43 3.63 12.85
CA ARG A 155 -15.79 3.65 12.30
C ARG A 155 -16.21 5.03 11.84
N ALA A 156 -15.98 6.07 12.65
CA ALA A 156 -16.33 7.43 12.31
C ALA A 156 -15.63 7.90 11.03
N GLN A 157 -14.30 7.74 10.95
CA GLN A 157 -13.50 8.19 9.81
C GLN A 157 -13.83 7.43 8.51
N LEU A 158 -13.97 6.10 8.57
CA LEU A 158 -14.31 5.31 7.38
C LEU A 158 -15.74 5.59 6.88
N SER A 159 -16.70 5.71 7.81
CA SER A 159 -18.09 5.99 7.44
C SER A 159 -18.23 7.36 6.79
N ASP A 160 -17.54 8.36 7.33
CA ASP A 160 -17.46 9.70 6.75
C ASP A 160 -16.81 9.68 5.36
N TRP A 161 -15.65 9.02 5.23
CA TRP A 161 -14.99 8.90 3.93
C TRP A 161 -15.89 8.24 2.88
N TRP A 162 -16.56 7.13 3.20
CA TRP A 162 -17.44 6.44 2.24
C TRP A 162 -18.64 7.29 1.82
N ALA A 163 -19.14 8.17 2.69
CA ALA A 163 -20.22 9.10 2.38
C ALA A 163 -19.76 10.23 1.45
N GLU A 164 -18.60 10.81 1.73
CA GLU A 164 -18.07 11.97 0.99
C GLU A 164 -17.34 11.60 -0.31
N ASN A 165 -17.01 10.32 -0.52
CA ASN A 165 -16.22 9.84 -1.67
C ASN A 165 -16.98 8.88 -2.60
N PRO A 166 -18.11 9.29 -3.20
CA PRO A 166 -18.86 8.44 -4.12
C PRO A 166 -18.03 8.04 -5.34
N PHE A 167 -18.41 6.92 -5.97
CA PHE A 167 -17.66 6.34 -7.09
C PHE A 167 -17.46 7.32 -8.24
N LEU A 168 -16.21 7.47 -8.68
CA LEU A 168 -15.78 8.37 -9.76
C LEU A 168 -16.02 9.86 -9.49
N CYS A 169 -16.08 10.27 -8.23
CA CYS A 169 -16.20 11.67 -7.84
C CYS A 169 -14.93 12.17 -7.14
N GLY A 170 -14.42 13.30 -7.59
CA GLY A 170 -13.28 13.98 -7.00
C GLY A 170 -11.94 13.29 -7.23
N MET A 171 -10.90 13.88 -6.64
CA MET A 171 -9.50 13.50 -6.89
C MET A 171 -9.14 12.09 -6.40
N HIS A 172 -9.89 11.52 -5.45
CA HIS A 172 -9.62 10.21 -4.87
C HIS A 172 -9.89 9.03 -5.81
N TRP A 173 -10.48 9.26 -6.98
CA TRP A 173 -10.69 8.22 -8.00
C TRP A 173 -9.82 8.40 -9.26
N THR A 174 -8.84 9.31 -9.21
CA THR A 174 -7.98 9.66 -10.36
C THR A 174 -6.83 8.68 -10.60
N SER A 175 -6.48 7.86 -9.62
CA SER A 175 -5.25 7.07 -9.61
C SER A 175 -5.46 5.66 -9.04
N GLY A 176 -5.00 4.64 -9.79
CA GLY A 176 -5.16 3.23 -9.42
C GLY A 176 -4.34 2.82 -8.19
N ILE A 177 -3.10 3.31 -8.07
CA ILE A 177 -2.24 3.06 -6.88
C ILE A 177 -2.94 3.49 -5.58
N GLU A 178 -3.63 4.63 -5.60
CA GLU A 178 -4.35 5.16 -4.42
C GLU A 178 -5.55 4.28 -4.05
N ILE A 179 -6.19 3.64 -5.04
CA ILE A 179 -7.29 2.69 -4.83
C ILE A 179 -6.73 1.37 -4.29
N GLY A 180 -5.60 0.90 -4.83
CA GLY A 180 -4.90 -0.28 -4.35
C GLY A 180 -4.49 -0.16 -2.89
N LEU A 181 -3.79 0.92 -2.51
CA LEU A 181 -3.35 1.16 -1.14
C LEU A 181 -4.52 1.26 -0.15
N ARG A 182 -5.63 1.91 -0.53
CA ARG A 182 -6.87 1.93 0.29
C ARG A 182 -7.41 0.54 0.58
N LEU A 183 -7.46 -0.31 -0.45
CA LEU A 183 -7.96 -1.67 -0.30
C LEU A 183 -7.08 -2.50 0.64
N ILE A 184 -5.75 -2.31 0.58
CA ILE A 184 -4.83 -2.92 1.54
C ILE A 184 -5.17 -2.45 2.97
N SER A 185 -5.32 -1.14 3.17
CA SER A 185 -5.68 -0.57 4.47
C SER A 185 -7.01 -1.12 5.01
N TRP A 186 -8.06 -1.20 4.20
CA TRP A 186 -9.35 -1.74 4.62
C TRP A 186 -9.28 -3.23 4.98
N ALA A 187 -8.52 -4.02 4.22
CA ALA A 187 -8.32 -5.44 4.54
C ALA A 187 -7.60 -5.63 5.88
N TRP A 188 -6.57 -4.82 6.15
CA TRP A 188 -5.87 -4.82 7.44
C TRP A 188 -6.74 -4.34 8.59
N ILE A 189 -7.51 -3.26 8.42
CA ILE A 189 -8.46 -2.79 9.43
C ILE A 189 -9.47 -3.89 9.76
N ARG A 190 -10.01 -4.60 8.75
CA ARG A 190 -10.95 -5.71 8.98
C ARG A 190 -10.33 -6.88 9.73
N ALA A 191 -9.07 -7.21 9.44
CA ALA A 191 -8.36 -8.28 10.13
C ALA A 191 -8.08 -7.91 11.59
N LEU A 192 -7.61 -6.69 11.84
CA LEU A 192 -7.25 -6.18 13.17
C LEU A 192 -8.46 -5.98 14.08
N LEU A 193 -9.60 -5.54 13.53
CA LEU A 193 -10.85 -5.33 14.28
C LEU A 193 -11.74 -6.59 14.36
N ALA A 194 -11.24 -7.78 14.00
CA ALA A 194 -12.09 -8.97 13.84
C ALA A 194 -12.87 -9.39 15.10
N GLU A 195 -12.31 -9.16 16.29
CA GLU A 195 -12.97 -9.46 17.57
C GLU A 195 -13.78 -8.27 18.13
N TRP A 196 -13.82 -7.14 17.41
CA TRP A 196 -14.55 -5.96 17.84
C TRP A 196 -16.04 -6.15 17.62
N PRO A 197 -16.93 -5.95 18.62
CA PRO A 197 -18.37 -6.16 18.44
C PRO A 197 -18.98 -5.34 17.28
N GLY A 198 -18.40 -4.18 16.99
CA GLY A 198 -18.86 -3.28 15.93
C GLY A 198 -18.43 -3.63 14.50
N VAL A 199 -17.57 -4.64 14.31
CA VAL A 199 -16.88 -4.86 13.02
C VAL A 199 -17.84 -5.21 11.89
N ARG A 200 -18.85 -6.04 12.17
CA ARG A 200 -19.87 -6.43 11.19
C ARG A 200 -20.72 -5.24 10.76
N ALA A 201 -21.16 -4.42 11.71
CA ALA A 201 -21.93 -3.22 11.43
C ALA A 201 -21.14 -2.18 10.63
N LEU A 202 -19.82 -2.13 10.81
CA LEU A 202 -18.94 -1.25 10.03
C LEU A 202 -18.75 -1.73 8.58
N PHE A 203 -18.60 -3.05 8.37
CA PHE A 203 -18.26 -3.63 7.07
C PHE A 203 -19.39 -4.49 6.48
N ASP A 204 -19.54 -5.72 6.99
CA ASP A 204 -20.39 -6.79 6.46
C ASP A 204 -21.86 -6.34 6.24
N ASP A 205 -22.41 -5.59 7.21
CA ASP A 205 -23.80 -5.12 7.22
C ASP A 205 -23.94 -3.66 6.72
N ASN A 206 -22.84 -3.05 6.25
CA ASN A 206 -22.81 -1.67 5.76
C ASN A 206 -22.87 -1.59 4.23
N ASP A 207 -24.04 -1.24 3.71
CA ASP A 207 -24.25 -1.14 2.26
C ASP A 207 -23.39 -0.05 1.58
N ALA A 208 -22.99 1.00 2.30
CA ALA A 208 -22.07 2.00 1.75
C ALA A 208 -20.69 1.38 1.51
N PHE A 209 -20.15 0.65 2.49
CA PHE A 209 -18.89 -0.08 2.33
C PHE A 209 -18.98 -1.13 1.22
N VAL A 210 -20.03 -1.95 1.20
CA VAL A 210 -20.19 -3.00 0.19
C VAL A 210 -20.16 -2.42 -1.23
N ARG A 211 -20.85 -1.29 -1.47
CA ARG A 211 -20.78 -0.59 -2.76
C ARG A 211 -19.37 -0.04 -3.04
N GLN A 212 -18.73 0.56 -2.04
CA GLN A 212 -17.39 1.11 -2.16
C GLN A 212 -16.38 0.01 -2.53
N LEU A 213 -16.37 -1.10 -1.81
CA LEU A 213 -15.52 -2.25 -2.07
C LEU A 213 -15.66 -2.75 -3.51
N TYR A 214 -16.89 -3.00 -3.98
CA TYR A 214 -17.12 -3.45 -5.36
C TYR A 214 -16.60 -2.45 -6.38
N HIS A 215 -16.85 -1.14 -6.18
CA HIS A 215 -16.40 -0.11 -7.10
C HIS A 215 -14.88 0.02 -7.15
N HIS A 216 -14.17 -0.13 -6.02
CA HIS A 216 -12.72 -0.16 -5.97
C HIS A 216 -12.18 -1.37 -6.75
N GLN A 217 -12.72 -2.57 -6.51
CA GLN A 217 -12.33 -3.77 -7.25
C GLN A 217 -12.63 -3.66 -8.76
N LEU A 218 -13.82 -3.18 -9.12
CA LEU A 218 -14.21 -2.94 -10.51
C LEU A 218 -13.28 -1.94 -11.19
N TYR A 219 -12.91 -0.86 -10.50
CA TYR A 219 -11.97 0.13 -11.02
C TYR A 219 -10.65 -0.53 -11.39
N LEU A 220 -10.02 -1.22 -10.44
CA LEU A 220 -8.72 -1.85 -10.65
C LEU A 220 -8.78 -2.91 -11.75
N ARG A 221 -9.85 -3.71 -11.79
CA ARG A 221 -10.01 -4.71 -12.84
C ARG A 221 -10.07 -4.09 -14.25
N ARG A 222 -10.65 -2.90 -14.38
CA ARG A 222 -10.93 -2.24 -15.67
C ARG A 222 -9.89 -1.22 -16.08
N LEU A 223 -9.19 -0.62 -15.12
CA LEU A 223 -8.29 0.53 -15.32
C LEU A 223 -6.90 0.35 -14.68
N HIS A 224 -6.48 -0.88 -14.36
CA HIS A 224 -5.12 -1.11 -13.89
C HIS A 224 -4.06 -0.54 -14.84
N SER A 225 -2.95 -0.15 -14.25
CA SER A 225 -1.79 0.45 -14.89
C SER A 225 -1.16 -0.51 -15.89
N THR A 226 -0.80 0.02 -17.07
CA THR A 226 -0.15 -0.72 -18.14
C THR A 226 0.96 0.12 -18.77
N GLY A 227 1.92 -0.53 -19.44
CA GLY A 227 3.01 0.16 -20.13
C GLY A 227 3.87 1.00 -19.19
N SER A 228 4.16 2.24 -19.56
CA SER A 228 5.07 3.14 -18.84
C SER A 228 4.64 3.56 -17.43
N SER A 229 3.43 3.18 -17.01
CA SER A 229 2.90 3.50 -15.68
C SER A 229 2.75 2.25 -14.80
N ALA A 230 3.22 1.08 -15.27
CA ALA A 230 3.05 -0.18 -14.58
C ALA A 230 3.84 -0.22 -13.26
N ASN A 231 5.17 -0.30 -13.25
CA ASN A 231 6.07 -0.33 -12.06
C ASN A 231 5.43 -0.60 -10.67
N ASN A 232 5.78 0.19 -9.62
CA ASN A 232 5.19 0.06 -8.28
C ASN A 232 3.66 0.30 -8.27
N HIS A 233 3.12 1.06 -9.22
CA HIS A 233 1.70 1.34 -9.32
C HIS A 233 0.88 0.06 -9.53
N LEU A 234 1.29 -0.78 -10.46
CA LEU A 234 0.65 -2.04 -10.80
C LEU A 234 0.84 -3.04 -9.65
N ILE A 235 1.99 -3.04 -8.97
CA ILE A 235 2.16 -3.82 -7.74
C ILE A 235 1.11 -3.40 -6.70
N ALA A 236 0.96 -2.09 -6.43
CA ALA A 236 0.00 -1.58 -5.46
C ALA A 236 -1.46 -1.94 -5.83
N GLU A 237 -1.82 -1.79 -7.10
CA GLU A 237 -3.14 -2.14 -7.62
C GLU A 237 -3.44 -3.64 -7.49
N LEU A 238 -2.49 -4.49 -7.86
CA LEU A 238 -2.64 -5.95 -7.77
C LEU A 238 -2.64 -6.43 -6.31
N ALA A 239 -1.76 -5.88 -5.48
CA ALA A 239 -1.69 -6.12 -4.04
C ALA A 239 -3.02 -5.75 -3.37
N GLY A 240 -3.54 -4.55 -3.63
CA GLY A 240 -4.84 -4.11 -3.12
C GLY A 240 -6.01 -4.97 -3.58
N MET A 241 -6.05 -5.34 -4.86
CA MET A 241 -7.08 -6.26 -5.37
C MET A 241 -7.00 -7.63 -4.69
N ALA A 242 -5.80 -8.20 -4.55
CA ALA A 242 -5.58 -9.48 -3.90
C ALA A 242 -5.95 -9.43 -2.41
N ALA A 243 -5.50 -8.41 -1.68
CA ALA A 243 -5.81 -8.19 -0.27
C ALA A 243 -7.33 -8.02 -0.04
N ALA A 244 -8.02 -7.24 -0.87
CA ALA A 244 -9.46 -7.06 -0.79
C ALA A 244 -10.22 -8.36 -1.10
N CYS A 245 -9.81 -9.13 -2.11
CA CYS A 245 -10.44 -10.41 -2.42
C CYS A 245 -10.13 -11.49 -1.37
N ALA A 246 -9.02 -11.37 -0.64
CA ALA A 246 -8.71 -12.20 0.53
C ALA A 246 -9.61 -11.84 1.72
N ALA A 247 -9.71 -10.56 2.07
CA ALA A 247 -10.53 -10.15 3.21
C ALA A 247 -12.03 -10.26 2.95
N PHE A 248 -12.48 -9.93 1.74
CA PHE A 248 -13.89 -9.75 1.39
C PHE A 248 -14.26 -10.51 0.10
N PRO A 249 -14.34 -11.84 0.12
CA PRO A 249 -14.70 -12.67 -1.04
C PRO A 249 -16.21 -12.63 -1.35
N TRP A 250 -16.80 -11.43 -1.39
CA TRP A 250 -18.25 -11.25 -1.32
C TRP A 250 -18.95 -11.23 -2.68
N PHE A 251 -18.25 -10.92 -3.77
CA PHE A 251 -18.87 -10.83 -5.09
C PHE A 251 -18.55 -12.06 -5.91
N ARG A 252 -19.46 -12.43 -6.82
CA ARG A 252 -19.23 -13.52 -7.77
C ARG A 252 -17.94 -13.31 -8.56
N GLU A 253 -17.64 -12.06 -8.88
CA GLU A 253 -16.43 -11.67 -9.59
C GLU A 253 -15.16 -11.72 -8.73
N SER A 254 -15.27 -11.61 -7.40
CA SER A 254 -14.12 -11.55 -6.48
C SER A 254 -13.24 -12.79 -6.57
N GLU A 255 -13.80 -13.98 -6.84
CA GLU A 255 -13.01 -15.19 -7.03
C GLU A 255 -12.08 -15.08 -8.24
N ALA A 256 -12.64 -14.74 -9.40
CA ALA A 256 -11.88 -14.59 -10.65
C ALA A 256 -10.92 -13.38 -10.59
N TRP A 257 -11.34 -12.28 -9.98
CA TRP A 257 -10.50 -11.09 -9.81
C TRP A 257 -9.35 -11.34 -8.82
N GLY A 258 -9.61 -12.03 -7.71
CA GLY A 258 -8.59 -12.42 -6.74
C GLY A 258 -7.58 -13.39 -7.35
N ALA A 259 -8.03 -14.40 -8.11
CA ALA A 259 -7.13 -15.33 -8.80
C ALA A 259 -6.24 -14.61 -9.81
N TRP A 260 -6.82 -13.73 -10.64
CA TRP A 260 -6.07 -12.89 -11.58
C TRP A 260 -5.05 -12.00 -10.85
N ALA A 261 -5.45 -11.35 -9.75
CA ALA A 261 -4.60 -10.44 -9.01
C ALA A 261 -3.41 -11.18 -8.38
N ARG A 262 -3.64 -12.34 -7.75
CA ARG A 262 -2.57 -13.16 -7.14
C ARG A 262 -1.56 -13.65 -8.19
N ASP A 263 -2.02 -14.19 -9.31
CA ASP A 263 -1.12 -14.66 -10.38
C ASP A 263 -0.34 -13.50 -11.02
N SER A 264 -1.03 -12.39 -11.30
CA SER A 264 -0.39 -11.20 -11.87
C SER A 264 0.61 -10.58 -10.89
N LEU A 265 0.29 -10.54 -9.59
CA LEU A 265 1.17 -10.01 -8.55
C LEU A 265 2.44 -10.87 -8.44
N ALA A 266 2.30 -12.20 -8.48
CA ALA A 266 3.44 -13.12 -8.54
C ALA A 266 4.32 -12.85 -9.76
N GLY A 267 3.73 -12.69 -10.94
CA GLY A 267 4.46 -12.34 -12.16
C GLY A 267 5.16 -10.98 -12.06
N GLN A 268 4.53 -9.97 -11.46
CA GLN A 268 5.10 -8.64 -11.31
C GLN A 268 6.17 -8.58 -10.21
N ALA A 269 6.03 -9.31 -9.11
CA ALA A 269 7.06 -9.42 -8.09
C ALA A 269 8.36 -9.99 -8.66
N GLU A 270 8.26 -11.03 -9.50
CA GLU A 270 9.43 -11.55 -10.22
C GLU A 270 9.96 -10.60 -11.30
N ALA A 271 9.07 -9.96 -12.05
CA ALA A 271 9.47 -9.07 -13.13
C ALA A 271 10.09 -7.75 -12.65
N GLN A 272 9.77 -7.31 -11.43
CA GLN A 272 10.20 -6.02 -10.86
C GLN A 272 11.21 -6.17 -9.70
N THR A 273 11.66 -7.38 -9.42
CA THR A 273 12.79 -7.66 -8.54
C THR A 273 13.89 -8.34 -9.34
N HIS A 274 15.11 -7.82 -9.28
CA HIS A 274 16.28 -8.42 -9.92
C HIS A 274 16.64 -9.78 -9.30
N GLY A 275 17.50 -10.55 -9.98
CA GLY A 275 18.00 -11.83 -9.45
C GLY A 275 18.79 -11.64 -8.16
N ASP A 276 19.53 -10.54 -8.07
CA ASP A 276 20.24 -10.07 -6.88
C ASP A 276 19.36 -9.48 -5.76
N GLY A 277 18.03 -9.41 -5.98
CA GLY A 277 17.04 -8.99 -4.99
C GLY A 277 16.73 -7.50 -4.93
N THR A 278 17.44 -6.67 -5.69
CA THR A 278 17.14 -5.22 -5.76
C THR A 278 15.86 -4.94 -6.54
N ASN A 279 15.14 -3.88 -6.17
CA ASN A 279 13.98 -3.41 -6.94
C ASN A 279 14.42 -2.78 -8.28
N ARG A 280 13.69 -3.07 -9.37
CA ARG A 280 14.03 -2.62 -10.74
C ARG A 280 13.83 -1.13 -11.01
N GLU A 281 13.14 -0.40 -10.15
CA GLU A 281 13.04 1.06 -10.28
C GLU A 281 14.32 1.76 -9.79
N GLN A 282 15.32 1.01 -9.29
CA GLN A 282 16.60 1.54 -8.85
C GLN A 282 16.42 2.72 -7.88
N ALA A 283 15.51 2.54 -6.91
CA ALA A 283 15.19 3.53 -5.90
C ALA A 283 15.03 2.86 -4.53
N SER A 284 15.78 3.33 -3.53
CA SER A 284 15.77 2.71 -2.20
C SER A 284 14.42 2.87 -1.48
N GLY A 285 13.75 4.00 -1.65
CA GLY A 285 12.40 4.21 -1.11
C GLY A 285 11.40 3.21 -1.69
N TYR A 286 11.42 3.01 -3.02
CA TYR A 286 10.51 2.07 -3.68
C TYR A 286 10.79 0.60 -3.34
N HIS A 287 12.03 0.24 -2.99
CA HIS A 287 12.35 -1.10 -2.50
C HIS A 287 11.55 -1.46 -1.24
N GLY A 288 11.59 -0.59 -0.24
CA GLY A 288 10.83 -0.78 1.01
C GLY A 288 9.33 -0.73 0.78
N PHE A 289 8.88 0.26 0.00
CA PHE A 289 7.46 0.43 -0.34
C PHE A 289 6.87 -0.80 -1.03
N VAL A 290 7.55 -1.35 -2.04
CA VAL A 290 7.14 -2.59 -2.74
C VAL A 290 7.13 -3.77 -1.78
N PHE A 291 8.18 -3.95 -0.97
CA PHE A 291 8.23 -5.05 -0.02
C PHE A 291 7.04 -5.02 0.95
N GLU A 292 6.69 -3.86 1.50
CA GLU A 292 5.57 -3.73 2.44
C GLU A 292 4.22 -4.11 1.80
N MET A 293 3.99 -3.73 0.54
CA MET A 293 2.77 -4.12 -0.20
C MET A 293 2.69 -5.64 -0.41
N LEU A 294 3.82 -6.26 -0.78
CA LEU A 294 3.91 -7.71 -0.96
C LEU A 294 3.69 -8.45 0.37
N ALA A 295 4.38 -8.02 1.43
CA ALA A 295 4.28 -8.61 2.76
C ALA A 295 2.86 -8.50 3.34
N GLY A 296 2.30 -7.29 3.27
CA GLY A 296 0.94 -7.01 3.74
C GLY A 296 -0.10 -7.92 3.07
N THR A 297 0.04 -8.12 1.77
CA THR A 297 -0.87 -8.96 0.98
C THR A 297 -0.66 -10.45 1.25
N ALA A 298 0.58 -10.92 1.34
CA ALA A 298 0.90 -12.32 1.62
C ALA A 298 0.38 -12.76 3.00
N LEU A 299 0.51 -11.91 4.02
CA LEU A 299 -0.03 -12.18 5.36
C LEU A 299 -1.55 -12.25 5.38
N LEU A 300 -2.24 -11.34 4.68
CA LEU A 300 -3.70 -11.38 4.55
C LEU A 300 -4.18 -12.63 3.77
N ALA A 301 -3.46 -13.04 2.73
CA ALA A 301 -3.76 -14.28 2.01
C ALA A 301 -3.63 -15.50 2.92
N ARG A 302 -2.59 -15.57 3.76
CA ARG A 302 -2.41 -16.63 4.76
C ARG A 302 -3.51 -16.64 5.82
N LEU A 303 -3.89 -15.46 6.34
CA LEU A 303 -4.99 -15.32 7.29
C LEU A 303 -6.35 -15.75 6.72
N ALA A 304 -6.51 -15.69 5.40
CA ALA A 304 -7.71 -16.11 4.69
C ALA A 304 -7.66 -17.57 4.19
N ASP A 305 -6.66 -18.35 4.62
CA ASP A 305 -6.39 -19.72 4.13
C ASP A 305 -6.33 -19.81 2.60
N GLN A 306 -5.89 -18.73 1.93
CA GLN A 306 -5.71 -18.72 0.48
C GLN A 306 -4.37 -19.36 0.10
N PRO A 307 -4.24 -19.84 -1.17
CA PRO A 307 -2.96 -20.38 -1.65
C PRO A 307 -1.80 -19.43 -1.39
N ALA A 308 -0.70 -19.98 -0.88
CA ALA A 308 0.52 -19.24 -0.63
C ALA A 308 1.01 -18.55 -1.91
N LEU A 309 1.55 -17.35 -1.76
CA LEU A 309 2.10 -16.57 -2.86
C LEU A 309 3.59 -16.88 -3.00
N ASP A 310 3.93 -18.15 -3.26
CA ASP A 310 5.32 -18.65 -3.22
C ASP A 310 6.29 -17.80 -4.04
N ARG A 311 5.90 -17.41 -5.26
CA ARG A 311 6.70 -16.55 -6.16
C ARG A 311 6.92 -15.15 -5.57
N VAL A 312 5.91 -14.59 -4.91
CA VAL A 312 6.02 -13.31 -4.19
C VAL A 312 6.97 -13.45 -3.00
N GLU A 313 6.84 -14.52 -2.22
CA GLU A 313 7.69 -14.79 -1.06
C GLU A 313 9.16 -15.01 -1.45
N VAL A 314 9.42 -15.67 -2.58
CA VAL A 314 10.77 -15.80 -3.14
C VAL A 314 11.36 -14.44 -3.49
N ALA A 315 10.59 -13.54 -4.12
CA ALA A 315 11.04 -12.18 -4.41
C ALA A 315 11.29 -11.39 -3.11
N MET A 316 10.36 -11.43 -2.16
CA MET A 316 10.51 -10.76 -0.85
C MET A 316 11.75 -11.24 -0.10
N ARG A 317 12.04 -12.55 -0.07
CA ARG A 317 13.24 -13.07 0.57
C ARG A 317 14.51 -12.47 -0.03
N ARG A 318 14.60 -12.41 -1.36
CA ARG A 318 15.74 -11.76 -2.05
C ARG A 318 15.80 -10.27 -1.74
N MET A 319 14.67 -9.58 -1.70
CA MET A 319 14.61 -8.17 -1.33
C MET A 319 15.10 -7.91 0.10
N GLY A 320 14.78 -8.80 1.05
CA GLY A 320 15.28 -8.74 2.42
C GLY A 320 16.80 -8.95 2.49
N ASP A 321 17.32 -9.98 1.81
CA ASP A 321 18.76 -10.27 1.72
C ASP A 321 19.55 -9.11 1.09
N ALA A 322 19.00 -8.53 0.00
CA ALA A 322 19.60 -7.40 -0.70
C ALA A 322 19.60 -6.13 0.17
N LEU A 323 18.48 -5.82 0.81
CA LEU A 323 18.39 -4.65 1.69
C LEU A 323 19.39 -4.79 2.84
N ALA A 324 19.36 -5.91 3.58
CA ALA A 324 20.25 -6.16 4.71
C ALA A 324 21.72 -6.04 4.31
N SER A 325 22.08 -6.55 3.13
CA SER A 325 23.42 -6.44 2.58
C SER A 325 23.80 -4.98 2.31
N SER A 326 22.86 -4.18 1.81
CA SER A 326 23.06 -2.79 1.39
C SER A 326 23.09 -1.73 2.50
N LEU A 327 22.92 -2.11 3.77
CA LEU A 327 22.92 -1.12 4.83
C LEU A 327 24.34 -0.66 5.21
N ASP A 328 24.47 0.62 5.53
CA ASP A 328 25.63 1.17 6.23
C ASP A 328 25.66 0.71 7.70
N ALA A 329 26.72 1.02 8.44
CA ALA A 329 26.88 0.69 9.85
C ALA A 329 25.83 1.36 10.76
N ALA A 330 25.14 2.39 10.27
CA ALA A 330 24.01 3.03 10.96
C ALA A 330 22.65 2.41 10.58
N GLY A 331 22.63 1.34 9.79
CA GLY A 331 21.41 0.64 9.38
C GLY A 331 20.60 1.38 8.30
N ARG A 332 21.23 2.30 7.56
CA ARG A 332 20.56 3.10 6.52
C ARG A 332 20.88 2.54 5.14
N PRO A 333 19.89 2.42 4.25
CA PRO A 333 20.14 2.06 2.85
C PRO A 333 20.88 3.21 2.14
N PRO A 334 21.60 2.92 1.04
CA PRO A 334 22.09 3.97 0.15
C PRO A 334 20.92 4.86 -0.29
N ARG A 335 21.14 6.16 -0.43
CA ARG A 335 20.09 7.07 -0.91
C ARG A 335 20.27 7.30 -2.40
N PHE A 336 19.44 6.66 -3.22
CA PHE A 336 19.45 6.81 -4.66
C PHE A 336 18.06 6.56 -5.26
N GLY A 337 17.84 7.07 -6.47
CA GLY A 337 16.55 7.05 -7.15
C GLY A 337 15.54 8.01 -6.54
N ASP A 338 14.28 7.87 -6.97
CA ASP A 338 13.16 8.69 -6.51
C ASP A 338 12.63 8.19 -5.15
N GLU A 339 12.14 9.11 -4.32
CA GLU A 339 11.55 8.79 -3.02
C GLU A 339 10.34 9.70 -2.78
N ASP A 340 9.23 9.10 -2.38
CA ASP A 340 7.95 9.78 -2.13
C ASP A 340 7.42 9.53 -0.70
N ASP A 341 8.27 9.02 0.21
CA ASP A 341 7.93 8.61 1.59
C ASP A 341 6.76 7.59 1.68
N GLY A 342 6.42 6.90 0.59
CA GLY A 342 5.29 5.99 0.52
C GLY A 342 5.46 4.74 1.38
N ARG A 343 4.38 4.34 2.07
CA ARG A 343 4.30 3.09 2.87
C ARG A 343 3.33 2.11 2.21
N GLY A 344 3.65 0.83 2.19
CA GLY A 344 2.77 -0.19 1.61
C GLY A 344 1.64 -0.57 2.58
N VAL A 345 1.98 -0.67 3.86
CA VAL A 345 1.08 -0.88 5.01
C VAL A 345 1.69 -0.14 6.20
N LEU A 346 0.88 0.63 6.93
CA LEU A 346 1.32 1.33 8.13
C LEU A 346 0.56 0.82 9.37
N LEU A 347 1.17 -0.12 10.09
CA LEU A 347 0.66 -0.57 11.40
C LEU A 347 1.48 0.03 12.55
N ASP A 348 2.76 0.24 12.29
CA ASP A 348 3.72 0.82 13.22
C ASP A 348 3.58 2.34 13.34
N ALA A 349 4.24 2.91 14.35
CA ALA A 349 4.37 4.34 14.49
C ALA A 349 5.04 4.97 13.25
N PRO A 350 4.66 6.19 12.83
CA PRO A 350 5.20 6.86 11.64
C PRO A 350 6.72 7.09 11.64
N GLU A 351 7.36 7.00 12.80
CA GLU A 351 8.80 7.11 13.01
C GLU A 351 9.54 5.79 12.71
N THR A 352 8.83 4.66 12.68
CA THR A 352 9.40 3.37 12.30
C THR A 352 9.76 3.41 10.82
N SER A 353 11.06 3.27 10.52
CA SER A 353 11.55 3.29 9.15
C SER A 353 11.07 2.08 8.36
N ALA A 354 10.91 2.26 7.05
CA ALA A 354 10.62 1.16 6.13
C ALA A 354 11.72 0.07 6.23
N THR A 355 12.98 0.47 6.41
CA THR A 355 14.10 -0.48 6.59
C THR A 355 13.90 -1.39 7.79
N ALA A 356 13.54 -0.85 8.96
CA ALA A 356 13.28 -1.67 10.15
C ALA A 356 12.11 -2.64 9.91
N THR A 357 11.06 -2.16 9.24
CA THR A 357 9.89 -2.97 8.88
C THR A 357 10.29 -4.13 7.95
N VAL A 358 11.03 -3.86 6.88
CA VAL A 358 11.49 -4.88 5.93
C VAL A 358 12.37 -5.92 6.62
N LEU A 359 13.36 -5.50 7.42
CA LEU A 359 14.25 -6.43 8.11
C LEU A 359 13.50 -7.31 9.11
N ASP A 360 12.63 -6.73 9.94
CA ASP A 360 11.90 -7.49 10.95
C ASP A 360 10.92 -8.49 10.31
N VAL A 361 10.18 -8.05 9.29
CA VAL A 361 9.24 -8.91 8.56
C VAL A 361 9.97 -10.00 7.77
N ALA A 362 11.05 -9.67 7.05
CA ALA A 362 11.81 -10.66 6.30
C ALA A 362 12.51 -11.67 7.24
N SER A 363 13.00 -11.23 8.40
CA SER A 363 13.54 -12.10 9.44
C SER A 363 12.46 -13.04 9.98
N ALA A 364 11.27 -12.50 10.29
CA ALA A 364 10.14 -13.30 10.77
C ALA A 364 9.72 -14.39 9.77
N LEU A 365 9.59 -14.03 8.49
CA LEU A 365 9.07 -14.91 7.45
C LEU A 365 10.10 -15.91 6.91
N PHE A 366 11.35 -15.48 6.76
CA PHE A 366 12.37 -16.24 6.01
C PHE A 366 13.60 -16.58 6.83
N GLY A 367 13.78 -15.99 8.00
CA GLY A 367 14.95 -16.16 8.85
C GLY A 367 16.07 -15.20 8.45
N ALA A 368 16.66 -14.53 9.44
CA ALA A 368 17.81 -13.67 9.25
C ALA A 368 19.11 -14.47 9.12
N ALA A 369 20.07 -13.96 8.35
CA ALA A 369 21.43 -14.46 8.38
C ALA A 369 22.18 -13.92 9.62
N PRO A 370 23.21 -14.60 10.14
CA PRO A 370 23.96 -14.12 11.31
C PRO A 370 24.58 -12.72 11.15
N TRP A 371 24.86 -12.29 9.91
CA TRP A 371 25.42 -10.96 9.60
C TRP A 371 24.36 -9.87 9.39
N TRP A 372 23.07 -10.23 9.34
CA TRP A 372 22.01 -9.23 9.20
C TRP A 372 22.06 -8.25 10.36
N PRO A 373 21.85 -6.94 10.11
CA PRO A 373 21.72 -5.99 11.19
C PRO A 373 20.51 -6.33 12.05
N HIS A 374 20.64 -6.11 13.35
CA HIS A 374 19.54 -6.29 14.28
C HIS A 374 18.47 -5.21 14.01
N ALA A 375 17.23 -5.65 13.79
CA ALA A 375 16.08 -4.78 13.66
C ALA A 375 15.21 -4.88 14.92
N ALA A 376 14.75 -3.73 15.42
CA ALA A 376 13.76 -3.71 16.48
C ALA A 376 12.45 -4.35 15.99
N PRO A 377 11.75 -5.12 16.85
CA PRO A 377 10.46 -5.69 16.48
C PRO A 377 9.45 -4.61 16.05
N THR A 378 8.86 -4.81 14.89
CA THR A 378 7.74 -4.00 14.39
C THR A 378 6.43 -4.72 14.63
N LEU A 379 5.31 -4.00 14.55
CA LEU A 379 3.99 -4.56 14.65
C LEU A 379 3.71 -5.50 13.48
N LEU A 380 4.03 -5.10 12.26
CA LEU A 380 3.85 -5.98 11.09
C LEU A 380 4.70 -7.25 11.18
N GLY A 381 5.96 -7.16 11.64
CA GLY A 381 6.79 -8.34 11.86
C GLY A 381 6.29 -9.22 13.01
N THR A 382 5.67 -8.62 14.03
CA THR A 382 5.01 -9.37 15.11
C THR A 382 3.82 -10.15 14.60
N VAL A 383 2.98 -9.54 13.75
CA VAL A 383 1.91 -10.25 13.06
C VAL A 383 2.48 -11.37 12.19
N ALA A 384 3.56 -11.13 11.45
CA ALA A 384 4.19 -12.15 10.62
C ALA A 384 4.61 -13.39 11.44
N ARG A 385 5.25 -13.18 12.60
CA ARG A 385 5.61 -14.27 13.54
C ARG A 385 4.39 -15.02 14.08
N LEU A 386 3.30 -14.31 14.39
CA LEU A 386 2.07 -14.93 14.90
C LEU A 386 1.38 -15.79 13.83
N VAL A 387 1.36 -15.32 12.58
CA VAL A 387 0.69 -16.00 11.46
C VAL A 387 1.51 -17.18 10.93
N CYS A 388 2.83 -17.02 10.83
CA CYS A 388 3.69 -17.98 10.13
C CYS A 388 4.58 -18.81 11.06
N GLY A 389 4.68 -18.45 12.34
CA GLY A 389 5.77 -18.88 13.20
C GLY A 389 7.08 -18.16 12.88
N ALA A 390 8.06 -18.28 13.78
CA ALA A 390 9.39 -17.72 13.55
C ALA A 390 10.22 -18.65 12.66
N ALA A 391 10.71 -18.12 11.54
CA ALA A 391 11.65 -18.85 10.70
C ALA A 391 13.04 -18.98 11.36
N PRO A 392 13.73 -20.12 11.21
CA PRO A 392 15.07 -20.30 11.75
C PRO A 392 16.11 -19.46 10.97
N PRO A 393 17.26 -19.12 11.58
CA PRO A 393 18.34 -18.44 10.89
C PRO A 393 18.81 -19.18 9.63
N ARG A 394 19.24 -18.43 8.62
CA ARG A 394 19.72 -18.97 7.35
C ARG A 394 21.22 -18.80 7.18
N ASP A 395 21.85 -19.77 6.53
CA ASP A 395 23.23 -19.67 6.07
C ASP A 395 23.26 -19.10 4.64
N VAL A 396 23.36 -17.78 4.54
CA VAL A 396 23.51 -17.05 3.27
C VAL A 396 24.67 -16.08 3.43
N ALA A 397 25.52 -15.93 2.40
CA ALA A 397 26.63 -14.99 2.43
C ALA A 397 26.14 -13.55 2.24
N ARG A 398 26.79 -12.59 2.90
CA ARG A 398 26.61 -11.17 2.59
C ARG A 398 27.15 -10.88 1.20
N VAL A 399 26.42 -10.08 0.41
CA VAL A 399 26.86 -9.64 -0.91
C VAL A 399 27.15 -8.15 -0.92
N ASP A 400 28.20 -7.75 -1.63
CA ASP A 400 28.56 -6.35 -1.84
C ASP A 400 28.49 -5.96 -3.32
N HIS A 401 28.13 -6.89 -4.21
CA HIS A 401 28.00 -6.65 -5.64
C HIS A 401 26.63 -7.14 -6.13
N PHE A 402 25.88 -6.22 -6.73
CA PHE A 402 24.54 -6.39 -7.29
C PHE A 402 24.62 -6.18 -8.81
N PRO A 403 24.98 -7.22 -9.57
CA PRO A 403 25.30 -7.09 -10.99
C PRO A 403 24.08 -6.71 -11.83
N ASP A 404 22.87 -7.12 -11.43
CA ASP A 404 21.66 -6.80 -12.18
C ASP A 404 21.25 -5.33 -12.00
N ALA A 405 21.53 -4.76 -10.83
CA ALA A 405 21.33 -3.34 -10.54
C ALA A 405 22.50 -2.44 -10.97
N GLY A 406 23.62 -3.01 -11.42
CA GLY A 406 24.85 -2.26 -11.66
C GLY A 406 25.42 -1.57 -10.43
N MET A 407 25.18 -2.13 -9.22
CA MET A 407 25.57 -1.52 -7.96
C MET A 407 26.67 -2.32 -7.26
N THR A 408 27.74 -1.65 -6.83
CA THR A 408 28.78 -2.25 -5.99
C THR A 408 28.98 -1.43 -4.73
N LEU A 409 29.11 -2.09 -3.59
CA LEU A 409 29.31 -1.50 -2.29
C LEU A 409 30.75 -1.78 -1.84
N LEU A 410 31.49 -0.72 -1.55
CA LEU A 410 32.83 -0.82 -0.96
C LEU A 410 32.70 -0.34 0.47
N ARG A 411 33.07 -1.18 1.43
CA ARG A 411 33.03 -0.85 2.85
C ARG A 411 34.30 -1.25 3.57
N THR A 412 34.76 -0.42 4.51
CA THR A 412 35.72 -0.87 5.54
C THR A 412 34.99 -1.75 6.57
N GLY A 413 35.71 -2.39 7.49
CA GLY A 413 35.10 -3.26 8.51
C GLY A 413 34.01 -2.57 9.35
N SER A 414 33.19 -3.36 10.06
CA SER A 414 32.07 -2.83 10.87
C SER A 414 32.53 -1.92 12.02
N GLY A 415 31.94 -0.72 12.15
CA GLY A 415 32.19 0.19 13.28
C GLY A 415 31.94 1.66 12.97
N SER A 416 32.33 2.55 13.88
CA SER A 416 32.23 4.02 13.72
C SER A 416 33.13 4.58 12.62
N ASP A 417 34.15 3.82 12.22
CA ASP A 417 35.13 4.21 11.20
C ASP A 417 34.80 3.60 9.82
N GLU A 418 33.52 3.28 9.58
CA GLU A 418 33.07 2.76 8.29
C GLU A 418 33.23 3.84 7.21
N VAL A 419 34.01 3.51 6.18
CA VAL A 419 33.98 4.18 4.88
C VAL A 419 33.05 3.36 4.01
N TYR A 420 31.87 3.88 3.70
CA TYR A 420 30.85 3.23 2.89
C TYR A 420 30.70 3.96 1.55
N VAL A 421 30.97 3.27 0.45
CA VAL A 421 30.91 3.82 -0.92
C VAL A 421 29.99 2.96 -1.78
N ARG A 422 28.96 3.58 -2.35
CA ARG A 422 28.16 3.00 -3.41
C ARG A 422 28.73 3.42 -4.77
N CYS A 423 29.18 2.46 -5.55
CA CYS A 423 29.51 2.65 -6.96
C CYS A 423 28.30 2.30 -7.82
N ASP A 424 27.91 3.22 -8.69
CA ASP A 424 26.79 3.07 -9.62
C ASP A 424 27.29 2.94 -11.06
N ALA A 425 26.91 1.87 -11.72
CA ALA A 425 27.22 1.56 -13.11
C ALA A 425 26.00 0.95 -13.85
N GLY A 426 24.80 1.13 -13.29
CA GLY A 426 23.55 0.53 -13.74
C GLY A 426 22.60 1.44 -14.50
#